data_AF-A0A7V5PD22-F1
#
_entry.id   AF-A0A7V5PD22-F1
#
_cell.length_a   1.000
_cell.length_b   1.000
_cell.length_c   1.000
_cell.angle_alpha   90.00
_cell.angle_beta   90.00
_cell.angle_gamma   90.00
#
_symmetry.space_group_name_H-M   'P 1'
#
loop_
_entity.id
_entity.type
_entity.pdbx_description
1 polymer ?
#
loop_
_entity_poly.entity_id
_entity_poly.type
_entity_poly.pdbx_seq_one_letter_code
_entity_poly.pdbx_strand_id
1 'polypeptide(L)'
;MTIRKTKLFTVLAILFLLAQGVYGQWLAGYLYRKKITIQASQVPGSSNLTDFPVLIEITSTDLKQKGSGGGVANANGWDTRFTAADKITTLNHEIERYDAATGTLTAWVRIPSLSPTTNTDIYLYFGNTSISSDPSTSSTWNSNYLGVWHLHDDFNDATANNIDGTATGTTNSTGQIADGQNFNNGNPDYIDLGNSSVLNFGTENWTLSAWVNTSSTSGQQNILGKGAENYSFWFWTQNDDGYFIGLNGQNAFIEVFDGNNGKTATSVTNLSANIWYYITGQKIGDYLQIYVNGSLESSVSGVINYDLSRVDKNPAYIGIGRYIDFFGGNNFPYRSFGGDIDEARIVHTALSQEWIQTEYNNQSNPSAFYIAGSTEAVARYAIKSGNWNDP
;
A
#
# COMPACT_ATOMS: atom_id res chain seq x y z
N MET A 1 19.40 21.41 -63.92
CA MET A 1 19.01 22.09 -62.65
C MET A 1 18.25 21.16 -61.68
N THR A 2 18.24 19.84 -61.92
CA THR A 2 17.31 18.89 -61.27
C THR A 2 17.95 18.11 -60.09
N ILE A 3 19.27 18.05 -60.02
CA ILE A 3 20.02 17.23 -59.04
C ILE A 3 20.10 17.90 -57.64
N ARG A 4 19.91 19.23 -57.54
CA ARG A 4 19.95 19.95 -56.24
C ARG A 4 18.69 19.78 -55.39
N LYS A 5 17.52 19.50 -55.99
CA LYS A 5 16.26 19.37 -55.25
C LYS A 5 16.17 18.03 -54.51
N THR A 6 16.65 16.93 -55.11
CA THR A 6 16.58 15.59 -54.51
C THR A 6 17.50 15.46 -53.30
N LYS A 7 18.73 16.00 -53.35
CA LYS A 7 19.64 16.01 -52.19
C LYS A 7 19.11 16.85 -51.03
N LEU A 8 18.41 17.96 -51.30
CA LEU A 8 17.81 18.80 -50.27
C LEU A 8 16.61 18.10 -49.59
N PHE A 9 15.79 17.38 -50.35
CA PHE A 9 14.68 16.58 -49.82
C PHE A 9 15.15 15.38 -48.98
N THR A 10 16.22 14.68 -49.39
CA THR A 10 16.79 13.58 -48.60
C THR A 10 17.45 14.07 -47.32
N VAL A 11 18.14 15.22 -47.35
CA VAL A 11 18.73 15.84 -46.16
C VAL A 11 17.65 16.36 -45.20
N LEU A 12 16.56 16.96 -45.70
CA LEU A 12 15.41 17.34 -44.85
C LEU A 12 14.69 16.14 -44.24
N ALA A 13 14.49 15.05 -44.99
CA ALA A 13 13.86 13.83 -44.48
C ALA A 13 14.72 13.15 -43.40
N ILE A 14 16.04 13.12 -43.57
CA ILE A 14 16.98 12.60 -42.56
C ILE A 14 17.04 13.52 -41.34
N LEU A 15 16.99 14.85 -41.49
CA LEU A 15 16.85 15.79 -40.37
C LEU A 15 15.50 15.67 -39.65
N PHE A 16 14.41 15.34 -40.35
CA PHE A 16 13.09 15.11 -39.74
C PHE A 16 13.03 13.77 -38.99
N LEU A 17 13.67 12.72 -39.52
CA LEU A 17 13.82 11.42 -38.82
C LEU A 17 14.80 11.50 -37.65
N LEU A 18 15.87 12.30 -37.74
CA LEU A 18 16.79 12.54 -36.62
C LEU A 18 16.20 13.46 -35.55
N ALA A 19 15.31 14.39 -35.91
CA ALA A 19 14.58 15.21 -34.95
C ALA A 19 13.58 14.39 -34.13
N GLN A 20 12.92 13.38 -34.72
CA GLN A 20 12.05 12.45 -33.99
C GLN A 20 12.82 11.60 -32.97
N GLY A 21 14.13 11.41 -33.15
CA GLY A 21 15.01 10.64 -32.25
C GLY A 21 15.53 11.41 -31.03
N VAL A 22 15.20 12.70 -30.87
CA VAL A 22 15.69 13.54 -29.74
C VAL A 22 14.55 14.05 -28.85
N TYR A 23 13.29 13.76 -29.20
CA TYR A 23 12.15 13.98 -28.30
C TYR A 23 11.86 12.68 -27.57
N GLY A 24 12.02 12.69 -26.23
CA GLY A 24 11.69 11.51 -25.42
C GLY A 24 10.27 11.06 -25.71
N GLN A 25 10.09 9.78 -26.05
CA GLN A 25 8.80 9.17 -26.37
C GLN A 25 7.76 9.49 -25.27
N TRP A 26 6.55 9.87 -25.67
CA TRP A 26 5.43 10.23 -24.80
C TRP A 26 4.37 9.13 -24.85
N LEU A 27 3.68 8.90 -23.73
CA LEU A 27 2.45 8.10 -23.76
C LEU A 27 1.39 8.81 -24.62
N ALA A 28 0.75 8.04 -25.49
CA ALA A 28 -0.25 8.57 -26.42
C ALA A 28 -1.41 9.24 -25.67
N GLY A 29 -1.79 10.45 -26.11
CA GLY A 29 -2.89 11.23 -25.55
C GLY A 29 -2.56 12.02 -24.29
N TYR A 30 -1.43 11.74 -23.61
CA TYR A 30 -1.02 12.48 -22.42
C TYR A 30 -0.33 13.79 -22.80
N LEU A 31 -0.64 14.85 -22.05
CA LEU A 31 -0.15 16.21 -22.35
C LEU A 31 0.96 16.66 -21.43
N TYR A 32 1.02 16.07 -20.23
CA TYR A 32 1.95 16.46 -19.19
C TYR A 32 2.61 15.23 -18.58
N ARG A 33 3.84 15.40 -18.09
CA ARG A 33 4.46 14.44 -17.17
C ARG A 33 5.32 15.13 -16.14
N LYS A 34 5.50 14.48 -14.99
CA LYS A 34 6.48 14.84 -13.96
C LYS A 34 7.43 13.67 -13.78
N LYS A 35 8.73 13.95 -13.72
CA LYS A 35 9.72 12.97 -13.28
C LYS A 35 9.60 12.79 -11.76
N ILE A 36 9.63 11.57 -11.28
CA ILE A 36 9.73 11.23 -9.85
C ILE A 36 11.01 10.43 -9.67
N THR A 37 11.89 10.91 -8.80
CA THR A 37 13.17 10.26 -8.49
C THR A 37 13.11 9.74 -7.06
N ILE A 38 12.88 8.43 -6.93
CA ILE A 38 12.88 7.70 -5.66
C ILE A 38 14.31 7.62 -5.14
N GLN A 39 14.50 7.99 -3.87
CA GLN A 39 15.81 8.11 -3.25
C GLN A 39 16.31 6.75 -2.76
N ALA A 40 17.42 6.27 -3.31
CA ALA A 40 18.04 5.01 -2.87
C ALA A 40 18.48 5.05 -1.40
N SER A 41 18.79 6.23 -0.88
CA SER A 41 19.13 6.44 0.54
C SER A 41 17.99 6.11 1.51
N GLN A 42 16.76 5.95 1.01
CA GLN A 42 15.59 5.57 1.80
C GLN A 42 15.29 4.07 1.75
N VAL A 43 16.06 3.32 0.95
CA VAL A 43 15.93 1.88 0.76
C VAL A 43 17.13 1.21 1.44
N PRO A 44 16.99 0.65 2.65
CA PRO A 44 18.07 -0.03 3.35
C PRO A 44 18.48 -1.34 2.68
N GLY A 45 19.67 -1.83 3.04
CA GLY A 45 20.18 -3.11 2.58
C GLY A 45 21.20 -3.01 1.45
N SER A 46 21.43 -4.14 0.78
CA SER A 46 22.47 -4.29 -0.25
C SER A 46 21.98 -4.90 -1.57
N SER A 47 20.72 -5.33 -1.61
CA SER A 47 20.09 -5.96 -2.78
C SER A 47 18.84 -5.19 -3.17
N ASN A 48 18.48 -5.23 -4.45
CA ASN A 48 17.26 -4.58 -4.92
C ASN A 48 16.02 -5.29 -4.34
N LEU A 49 15.00 -4.51 -4.01
CA LEU A 49 13.67 -5.04 -3.72
C LEU A 49 12.92 -5.24 -5.03
N THR A 50 12.43 -6.45 -5.26
CA THR A 50 11.69 -6.79 -6.50
C THR A 50 10.20 -6.57 -6.29
N ASP A 51 9.55 -5.93 -7.26
CA ASP A 51 8.10 -5.73 -7.26
C ASP A 51 7.56 -5.05 -5.99
N PHE A 52 8.26 -4.00 -5.55
CA PHE A 52 7.93 -3.24 -4.36
C PHE A 52 6.85 -2.18 -4.67
N PRO A 53 5.71 -2.16 -3.95
CA PRO A 53 4.70 -1.12 -4.10
C PRO A 53 5.14 0.15 -3.37
N VAL A 54 5.52 1.19 -4.13
CA VAL A 54 5.90 2.50 -3.58
C VAL A 54 4.68 3.40 -3.51
N LEU A 55 4.43 3.96 -2.33
CA LEU A 55 3.47 5.05 -2.11
C LEU A 55 4.01 6.36 -2.68
N ILE A 56 3.22 6.99 -3.54
CA ILE A 56 3.42 8.30 -4.11
C ILE A 56 2.29 9.22 -3.65
N GLU A 57 2.61 10.20 -2.81
CA GLU A 57 1.70 11.26 -2.35
C GLU A 57 2.20 12.65 -2.82
N ILE A 58 1.62 13.15 -3.91
CA ILE A 58 2.02 14.43 -4.51
C ILE A 58 0.88 15.41 -4.41
N THR A 59 1.13 16.54 -3.74
CA THR A 59 0.26 17.73 -3.84
C THR A 59 0.89 18.75 -4.76
N SER A 60 0.23 19.07 -5.88
CA SER A 60 0.74 20.05 -6.84
C SER A 60 -0.39 20.78 -7.55
N THR A 61 -0.23 22.10 -7.75
CA THR A 61 -1.19 22.89 -8.53
C THR A 61 -1.35 22.39 -9.96
N ASP A 62 -0.31 21.79 -10.54
CA ASP A 62 -0.36 21.19 -11.87
C ASP A 62 -1.27 19.96 -11.92
N LEU A 63 -1.40 19.27 -10.79
CA LEU A 63 -2.23 18.07 -10.65
C LEU A 63 -3.67 18.39 -10.27
N LYS A 64 -4.05 19.66 -10.10
CA LYS A 64 -5.47 20.01 -9.98
C LYS A 64 -6.24 19.56 -11.21
N GLN A 65 -7.53 19.31 -11.05
CA GLN A 65 -8.39 19.10 -12.20
C GLN A 65 -8.41 20.36 -13.07
N LYS A 66 -8.58 20.21 -14.37
CA LYS A 66 -8.64 21.32 -15.34
C LYS A 66 -9.68 22.38 -14.97
N GLY A 67 -10.82 21.98 -14.39
CA GLY A 67 -11.83 22.91 -13.87
C GLY A 67 -11.35 23.76 -12.69
N SER A 68 -10.36 23.27 -11.95
CA SER A 68 -9.70 23.91 -10.80
C SER A 68 -8.36 24.57 -11.15
N GLY A 69 -8.06 24.71 -12.45
CA GLY A 69 -6.86 25.39 -12.95
C GLY A 69 -5.59 24.54 -13.09
N GLY A 70 -5.68 23.22 -12.97
CA GLY A 70 -4.55 22.31 -13.21
C GLY A 70 -4.60 21.60 -14.56
N GLY A 71 -3.82 20.52 -14.70
CA GLY A 71 -3.63 19.78 -15.93
C GLY A 71 -4.36 18.44 -16.01
N VAL A 72 -4.89 17.91 -14.90
CA VAL A 72 -5.61 16.63 -14.86
C VAL A 72 -6.98 16.78 -15.51
N ALA A 73 -7.31 15.92 -16.47
CA ALA A 73 -8.53 16.06 -17.25
C ALA A 73 -9.75 15.45 -16.54
N ASN A 74 -9.57 14.30 -15.89
CA ASN A 74 -10.64 13.55 -15.25
C ASN A 74 -10.85 14.03 -13.80
N ALA A 75 -12.11 14.18 -13.37
CA ALA A 75 -12.43 14.66 -12.02
C ALA A 75 -11.96 13.72 -10.90
N ASN A 76 -11.80 12.44 -11.20
CA ASN A 76 -11.34 11.40 -10.27
C ASN A 76 -9.84 11.09 -10.42
N GLY A 77 -9.10 11.85 -11.24
CA GLY A 77 -7.66 11.62 -11.44
C GLY A 77 -7.32 10.38 -12.29
N TRP A 78 -8.33 9.69 -12.84
CA TRP A 78 -8.16 8.46 -13.63
C TRP A 78 -7.28 8.61 -14.87
N ASP A 79 -7.09 9.83 -15.37
CA ASP A 79 -6.15 10.13 -16.43
C ASP A 79 -4.72 10.34 -15.93
N THR A 80 -4.34 9.75 -14.80
CA THR A 80 -2.94 9.65 -14.33
C THR A 80 -2.34 8.29 -14.68
N ARG A 81 -1.06 8.23 -15.05
CA ARG A 81 -0.34 6.97 -15.32
C ARG A 81 1.10 7.05 -14.87
N PHE A 82 1.66 5.92 -14.47
CA PHE A 82 3.07 5.81 -14.14
C PHE A 82 3.83 5.02 -15.20
N THR A 83 5.06 5.42 -15.48
CA THR A 83 5.99 4.68 -16.35
C THR A 83 7.37 4.57 -15.72
N ALA A 84 8.13 3.56 -16.13
CA ALA A 84 9.54 3.43 -15.79
C ALA A 84 10.40 4.56 -16.39
N ALA A 85 11.72 4.53 -16.11
CA ALA A 85 12.68 5.54 -16.56
C ALA A 85 12.72 5.74 -18.09
N ASP A 86 12.28 4.75 -18.87
CA ASP A 86 12.19 4.81 -20.33
C ASP A 86 11.02 5.67 -20.85
N LYS A 87 10.16 6.15 -19.94
CA LYS A 87 9.00 7.03 -20.19
C LYS A 87 7.84 6.37 -20.93
N ILE A 88 7.88 5.06 -21.18
CA ILE A 88 6.91 4.35 -22.02
C ILE A 88 6.41 3.04 -21.42
N THR A 89 7.26 2.33 -20.66
CA THR A 89 6.87 1.11 -19.99
C THR A 89 5.97 1.46 -18.83
N THR A 90 4.68 1.19 -18.97
CA THR A 90 3.69 1.48 -17.94
C THR A 90 3.90 0.62 -16.70
N LEU A 91 3.75 1.23 -15.53
CA LEU A 91 3.81 0.54 -14.25
C LEU A 91 2.39 0.34 -13.72
N ASN A 92 2.15 -0.84 -13.13
CA ASN A 92 0.92 -1.11 -12.41
C ASN A 92 0.83 -0.15 -11.23
N HIS A 93 -0.35 0.43 -11.06
CA HIS A 93 -0.62 1.36 -9.98
C HIS A 93 -2.07 1.23 -9.54
N GLU A 94 -2.31 1.81 -8.37
CA GLU A 94 -3.62 1.97 -7.75
C GLU A 94 -3.72 3.41 -7.27
N ILE A 95 -4.84 4.07 -7.58
CA ILE A 95 -5.15 5.40 -7.09
C ILE A 95 -5.97 5.23 -5.82
N GLU A 96 -5.36 5.53 -4.69
CA GLU A 96 -6.04 5.45 -3.39
C GLU A 96 -6.86 6.72 -3.15
N ARG A 97 -6.30 7.90 -3.45
CA ARG A 97 -7.00 9.17 -3.29
C ARG A 97 -6.60 10.18 -4.35
N TYR A 98 -7.58 10.95 -4.81
CA TYR A 98 -7.35 12.14 -5.62
C TYR A 98 -8.26 13.30 -5.20
N ASP A 99 -7.67 14.43 -4.84
CA ASP A 99 -8.38 15.68 -4.57
C ASP A 99 -8.21 16.64 -5.76
N ALA A 100 -9.30 16.79 -6.52
CA ALA A 100 -9.37 17.63 -7.70
C ALA A 100 -9.13 19.14 -7.44
N ALA A 101 -9.39 19.63 -6.24
CA ALA A 101 -9.32 21.04 -5.88
C ALA A 101 -7.92 21.45 -5.45
N THR A 102 -7.26 20.58 -4.68
CA THR A 102 -5.89 20.81 -4.17
C THR A 102 -4.83 20.26 -5.13
N GLY A 103 -5.17 19.24 -5.92
CA GLY A 103 -4.23 18.52 -6.78
C GLY A 103 -3.38 17.53 -5.98
N THR A 104 -3.94 16.96 -4.90
CA THR A 104 -3.33 15.87 -4.13
C THR A 104 -3.65 14.55 -4.82
N LEU A 105 -2.62 13.77 -5.15
CA LEU A 105 -2.70 12.40 -5.65
C LEU A 105 -1.96 11.49 -4.68
N THR A 106 -2.66 10.49 -4.14
CA THR A 106 -2.10 9.39 -3.35
C THR A 106 -2.28 8.11 -4.16
N ALA A 107 -1.19 7.45 -4.51
CA ALA A 107 -1.20 6.27 -5.35
C ALA A 107 -0.10 5.28 -4.98
N TRP A 108 -0.38 3.99 -5.10
CA TRP A 108 0.60 2.90 -4.99
C TRP A 108 1.11 2.56 -6.38
N VAL A 109 2.43 2.41 -6.54
CA VAL A 109 3.06 2.10 -7.83
C VAL A 109 4.02 0.93 -7.66
N ARG A 110 3.78 -0.16 -8.40
CA ARG A 110 4.67 -1.33 -8.37
C ARG A 110 5.96 -1.05 -9.12
N ILE A 111 7.06 -0.98 -8.37
CA ILE A 111 8.42 -0.77 -8.91
C ILE A 111 9.09 -2.14 -9.11
N PRO A 112 9.40 -2.55 -10.36
CA PRO A 112 9.95 -3.89 -10.63
C PRO A 112 11.27 -4.17 -9.93
N SER A 113 12.11 -3.15 -9.76
CA SER A 113 13.39 -3.25 -9.08
C SER A 113 13.72 -1.91 -8.41
N LEU A 114 13.58 -1.86 -7.09
CA LEU A 114 13.91 -0.70 -6.27
C LEU A 114 15.29 -0.87 -5.65
N SER A 115 16.23 0.03 -5.98
CA SER A 115 17.65 -0.13 -5.62
C SER A 115 18.04 0.64 -4.35
N PRO A 116 18.86 0.03 -3.45
CA PRO A 116 19.43 0.72 -2.30
C PRO A 116 20.68 1.57 -2.62
N THR A 117 21.21 1.47 -3.84
CA THR A 117 22.47 2.14 -4.23
C THR A 117 22.32 3.16 -5.35
N THR A 118 21.19 3.17 -6.06
CA THR A 118 20.97 4.09 -7.18
C THR A 118 19.53 4.55 -7.22
N ASN A 119 19.33 5.86 -7.32
CA ASN A 119 17.99 6.43 -7.38
C ASN A 119 17.19 5.82 -8.53
N THR A 120 15.91 5.57 -8.28
CA THR A 120 15.01 4.98 -9.26
C THR A 120 14.12 6.06 -9.84
N ASP A 121 14.16 6.21 -11.15
CA ASP A 121 13.36 7.21 -11.86
C ASP A 121 12.09 6.58 -12.45
N ILE A 122 10.95 7.22 -12.19
CA ILE A 122 9.66 6.94 -12.84
C ILE A 122 9.06 8.26 -13.35
N TYR A 123 8.00 8.17 -14.16
CA TYR A 123 7.27 9.35 -14.65
C TYR A 123 5.79 9.22 -14.39
N LEU A 124 5.21 10.25 -13.77
CA LEU A 124 3.77 10.47 -13.65
C LEU A 124 3.27 11.26 -14.86
N TYR A 125 2.46 10.65 -15.69
CA TYR A 125 1.76 11.27 -16.83
C TYR A 125 0.34 11.69 -16.44
N PHE A 126 -0.14 12.81 -17.00
CA PHE A 126 -1.51 13.28 -16.81
C PHE A 126 -2.03 14.15 -17.98
N GLY A 127 -3.32 14.47 -17.96
CA GLY A 127 -3.98 15.37 -18.92
C GLY A 127 -4.53 14.68 -20.16
N ASN A 128 -4.83 13.38 -20.08
CA ASN A 128 -5.40 12.63 -21.19
C ASN A 128 -6.93 12.63 -21.12
N THR A 129 -7.56 13.45 -21.95
CA THR A 129 -9.03 13.62 -21.98
C THR A 129 -9.81 12.40 -22.46
N SER A 130 -9.13 11.38 -23.02
CA SER A 130 -9.79 10.16 -23.50
C SER A 130 -10.03 9.12 -22.40
N ILE A 131 -9.45 9.31 -21.20
CA ILE A 131 -9.56 8.35 -20.10
C ILE A 131 -10.83 8.61 -19.28
N SER A 132 -11.70 7.60 -19.24
CA SER A 132 -13.00 7.64 -18.56
C SER A 132 -13.21 6.50 -17.57
N SER A 133 -12.22 5.65 -17.34
CA SER A 133 -12.29 4.52 -16.42
C SER A 133 -11.10 4.51 -15.47
N ASP A 134 -11.33 4.00 -14.27
CA ASP A 134 -10.31 3.81 -13.25
C ASP A 134 -9.16 2.93 -13.80
N PRO A 135 -7.90 3.39 -13.70
CA PRO A 135 -6.75 2.61 -14.14
C PRO A 135 -6.16 1.68 -13.09
N SER A 136 -6.67 1.73 -11.86
CA SER A 136 -6.18 0.96 -10.74
C SER A 136 -6.27 -0.53 -11.05
N THR A 137 -5.27 -1.28 -10.59
CA THR A 137 -5.21 -2.72 -10.80
C THR A 137 -4.68 -3.43 -9.57
N SER A 138 -5.30 -4.56 -9.24
CA SER A 138 -4.83 -5.46 -8.17
C SER A 138 -3.43 -6.04 -8.43
N SER A 139 -2.93 -5.96 -9.68
CA SER A 139 -1.55 -6.34 -10.02
C SER A 139 -0.48 -5.35 -9.54
N THR A 140 -0.89 -4.24 -8.92
CA THR A 140 -0.02 -3.33 -8.16
C THR A 140 0.59 -4.06 -6.96
N TRP A 141 -0.23 -4.86 -6.29
CA TRP A 141 0.20 -5.79 -5.26
C TRP A 141 0.70 -7.08 -5.94
N ASN A 142 1.91 -7.52 -5.58
CA ASN A 142 2.41 -8.79 -6.09
C ASN A 142 1.63 -9.96 -5.43
N SER A 143 1.78 -11.17 -5.96
CA SER A 143 1.03 -12.35 -5.49
C SER A 143 1.28 -12.70 -4.02
N ASN A 144 2.31 -12.12 -3.39
CA ASN A 144 2.58 -12.32 -1.98
C ASN A 144 1.52 -11.70 -1.08
N TYR A 145 0.94 -10.57 -1.48
CA TYR A 145 -0.13 -9.90 -0.75
C TYR A 145 -1.44 -10.68 -0.95
N LEU A 146 -1.94 -11.26 0.14
CA LEU A 146 -3.22 -11.97 0.16
C LEU A 146 -4.40 -11.06 0.48
N GLY A 147 -4.15 -9.95 1.16
CA GLY A 147 -5.14 -8.93 1.43
C GLY A 147 -4.47 -7.61 1.74
N VAL A 148 -5.00 -6.54 1.16
CA VAL A 148 -4.57 -5.15 1.39
C VAL A 148 -5.83 -4.30 1.55
N TRP A 149 -6.00 -3.74 2.74
CA TRP A 149 -7.13 -2.88 3.06
C TRP A 149 -6.59 -1.49 3.40
N HIS A 150 -6.86 -0.53 2.53
CA HIS A 150 -6.57 0.89 2.73
C HIS A 150 -7.45 1.51 3.81
N LEU A 151 -8.58 0.86 4.16
CA LEU A 151 -9.48 1.31 5.24
C LEU A 151 -9.96 2.75 5.05
N HIS A 152 -10.13 3.15 3.80
CA HIS A 152 -10.76 4.41 3.40
C HIS A 152 -12.27 4.40 3.75
N ASP A 153 -13.11 5.16 3.03
CA ASP A 153 -14.57 5.10 3.16
C ASP A 153 -15.20 3.79 2.61
N ASP A 154 -14.36 2.81 2.24
CA ASP A 154 -14.72 1.45 1.92
C ASP A 154 -13.83 0.42 2.66
N PHE A 155 -14.16 -0.86 2.48
CA PHE A 155 -13.46 -1.98 3.10
C PHE A 155 -12.97 -2.98 2.04
N ASN A 156 -12.75 -2.52 0.82
CA ASN A 156 -12.39 -3.38 -0.29
C ASN A 156 -10.97 -3.92 -0.12
N ASP A 157 -10.75 -5.16 -0.57
CA ASP A 157 -9.41 -5.73 -0.70
C ASP A 157 -8.80 -5.32 -2.05
N ALA A 158 -7.69 -4.59 -2.01
CA ALA A 158 -7.00 -4.12 -3.21
C ALA A 158 -6.28 -5.24 -3.99
N THR A 159 -6.19 -6.46 -3.44
CA THR A 159 -5.59 -7.61 -4.10
C THR A 159 -6.57 -8.34 -5.02
N ALA A 160 -6.07 -9.33 -5.78
CA ALA A 160 -6.92 -10.14 -6.63
C ALA A 160 -7.81 -11.15 -5.86
N ASN A 161 -7.63 -11.26 -4.53
CA ASN A 161 -8.38 -12.21 -3.71
C ASN A 161 -9.79 -11.71 -3.36
N ASN A 162 -10.04 -10.39 -3.41
CA ASN A 162 -11.32 -9.76 -3.10
C ASN A 162 -11.87 -10.21 -1.73
N ILE A 163 -11.01 -10.22 -0.71
CA ILE A 163 -11.38 -10.50 0.68
C ILE A 163 -11.96 -9.20 1.28
N ASP A 164 -13.07 -8.72 0.70
CA ASP A 164 -13.70 -7.47 1.10
C ASP A 164 -14.24 -7.57 2.54
N GLY A 165 -14.07 -6.49 3.29
CA GLY A 165 -14.48 -6.38 4.68
C GLY A 165 -15.94 -5.95 4.84
N THR A 166 -16.54 -6.34 5.96
CA THR A 166 -17.83 -5.83 6.43
C THR A 166 -17.65 -5.19 7.80
N ALA A 167 -17.75 -3.88 7.87
CA ALA A 167 -17.62 -3.14 9.12
C ALA A 167 -18.86 -3.25 10.03
N THR A 168 -18.61 -3.26 11.33
CA THR A 168 -19.58 -3.12 12.42
C THR A 168 -19.03 -2.06 13.37
N GLY A 169 -19.80 -0.99 13.63
CA GLY A 169 -19.46 0.01 14.65
C GLY A 169 -18.30 0.98 14.30
N THR A 170 -17.49 0.71 13.27
CA THR A 170 -16.40 1.60 12.88
C THR A 170 -16.91 2.88 12.21
N THR A 171 -16.09 3.92 12.25
CA THR A 171 -16.34 5.18 11.52
C THR A 171 -15.07 5.66 10.85
N ASN A 172 -15.19 6.32 9.70
CA ASN A 172 -14.04 6.93 9.01
C ASN A 172 -13.28 7.91 9.93
N SER A 173 -11.96 7.88 9.84
CA SER A 173 -11.05 8.82 10.48
C SER A 173 -9.91 9.18 9.54
N THR A 174 -9.03 10.09 9.96
CA THR A 174 -7.81 10.39 9.19
C THR A 174 -6.78 9.30 9.47
N GLY A 175 -6.30 8.66 8.41
CA GLY A 175 -5.30 7.60 8.45
C GLY A 175 -3.88 8.16 8.60
N GLN A 176 -2.90 7.26 8.64
CA GLN A 176 -1.51 7.60 8.41
C GLN A 176 -1.27 7.94 6.93
N ILE A 177 -1.99 7.27 6.04
CA ILE A 177 -2.09 7.52 4.60
C ILE A 177 -3.57 7.79 4.31
N ALA A 178 -3.87 8.87 3.58
CA ALA A 178 -5.23 9.28 3.26
C ALA A 178 -6.21 9.24 4.46
N ASP A 179 -7.08 8.22 4.54
CA ASP A 179 -8.09 8.02 5.58
C ASP A 179 -7.93 6.63 6.20
N GLY A 180 -8.52 6.41 7.37
CA GLY A 180 -8.50 5.13 8.08
C GLY A 180 -9.84 4.87 8.78
N GLN A 181 -9.85 3.88 9.68
CA GLN A 181 -11.03 3.52 10.46
C GLN A 181 -10.80 3.68 11.96
N ASN A 182 -11.77 4.28 12.63
CA ASN A 182 -11.82 4.43 14.08
C ASN A 182 -12.67 3.33 14.73
N PHE A 183 -12.16 2.79 15.84
CA PHE A 183 -12.72 1.68 16.61
C PHE A 183 -13.07 2.08 18.06
N ASN A 184 -13.49 3.33 18.31
CA ASN A 184 -13.87 3.83 19.65
C ASN A 184 -15.37 4.18 19.81
N ASN A 185 -16.25 3.68 18.95
CA ASN A 185 -17.67 4.03 18.91
C ASN A 185 -18.58 3.09 19.69
N GLY A 186 -18.06 1.98 20.19
CA GLY A 186 -18.82 1.05 21.02
C GLY A 186 -18.17 -0.31 21.12
N ASN A 187 -18.88 -1.26 21.70
CA ASN A 187 -18.50 -2.67 21.64
C ASN A 187 -19.67 -3.46 21.04
N PRO A 188 -19.49 -4.20 19.93
CA PRO A 188 -18.22 -4.42 19.20
C PRO A 188 -18.00 -3.48 18.00
N ASP A 189 -16.75 -3.00 17.84
CA ASP A 189 -16.28 -2.27 16.65
C ASP A 189 -15.26 -3.14 15.90
N TYR A 190 -15.54 -3.54 14.67
CA TYR A 190 -14.68 -4.44 13.89
C TYR A 190 -14.97 -4.44 12.41
N ILE A 191 -14.06 -4.99 11.63
CA ILE A 191 -14.25 -5.29 10.22
C ILE A 191 -14.07 -6.80 10.04
N ASP A 192 -15.14 -7.47 9.62
CA ASP A 192 -15.15 -8.89 9.30
C ASP A 192 -14.66 -9.12 7.87
N LEU A 193 -13.55 -9.82 7.71
CA LEU A 193 -12.95 -10.17 6.42
C LEU A 193 -13.46 -11.52 5.89
N GLY A 194 -14.46 -12.10 6.55
CA GLY A 194 -14.97 -13.43 6.27
C GLY A 194 -13.94 -14.52 6.54
N ASN A 195 -14.19 -15.69 5.98
CA ASN A 195 -13.43 -16.91 6.29
C ASN A 195 -12.77 -17.49 5.03
N SER A 196 -11.96 -16.68 4.36
CA SER A 196 -11.26 -17.10 3.14
C SER A 196 -10.17 -18.12 3.45
N SER A 197 -10.14 -19.22 2.69
CA SER A 197 -9.16 -20.30 2.88
C SER A 197 -7.75 -19.94 2.41
N VAL A 198 -7.59 -18.88 1.61
CA VAL A 198 -6.26 -18.39 1.19
C VAL A 198 -5.44 -17.90 2.38
N LEU A 199 -6.13 -17.53 3.48
CA LEU A 199 -5.53 -17.10 4.74
C LEU A 199 -5.17 -18.29 5.67
N ASN A 200 -5.31 -19.54 5.20
CA ASN A 200 -4.92 -20.73 5.95
C ASN A 200 -3.47 -21.08 5.61
N PHE A 201 -2.54 -20.62 6.43
CA PHE A 201 -1.10 -20.73 6.11
C PHE A 201 -0.50 -22.12 6.31
N GLY A 202 -1.21 -23.06 6.94
CA GLY A 202 -0.62 -24.35 7.30
C GLY A 202 0.66 -24.14 8.12
N THR A 203 1.76 -24.76 7.70
CA THR A 203 3.10 -24.58 8.29
C THR A 203 3.97 -23.56 7.54
N GLU A 204 3.43 -22.80 6.58
CA GLU A 204 4.19 -21.85 5.75
C GLU A 204 4.52 -20.56 6.51
N ASN A 205 5.28 -19.67 5.88
CA ASN A 205 5.60 -18.34 6.42
C ASN A 205 4.49 -17.34 6.10
N TRP A 206 4.40 -16.27 6.89
CA TRP A 206 3.41 -15.21 6.69
C TRP A 206 3.80 -13.95 7.44
N THR A 207 3.26 -12.82 7.01
CA THR A 207 3.44 -11.50 7.62
C THR A 207 2.10 -10.77 7.72
N LEU A 208 1.85 -10.12 8.86
CA LEU A 208 0.74 -9.20 9.10
C LEU A 208 1.32 -7.81 9.34
N SER A 209 0.66 -6.77 8.83
CA SER A 209 1.03 -5.39 9.18
C SER A 209 -0.17 -4.46 9.25
N ALA A 210 -0.07 -3.41 10.05
CA ALA A 210 -0.99 -2.27 10.02
C ALA A 210 -0.30 -1.03 10.62
N TRP A 211 -0.74 0.15 10.19
CA TRP A 211 -0.56 1.37 10.96
C TRP A 211 -1.62 1.42 12.06
N VAL A 212 -1.21 1.75 13.28
CA VAL A 212 -2.11 1.86 14.43
C VAL A 212 -1.86 3.11 15.24
N ASN A 213 -2.94 3.76 15.65
CA ASN A 213 -2.93 4.87 16.58
C ASN A 213 -3.92 4.58 17.71
N THR A 214 -3.43 4.03 18.81
CA THR A 214 -4.29 3.60 19.91
C THR A 214 -4.71 4.78 20.80
N SER A 215 -5.97 4.80 21.25
CA SER A 215 -6.49 5.78 22.21
C SER A 215 -6.09 5.47 23.66
N SER A 216 -5.59 4.26 23.94
CA SER A 216 -5.26 3.77 25.27
C SER A 216 -4.17 2.71 25.21
N THR A 217 -3.19 2.75 26.11
CA THR A 217 -2.14 1.72 26.24
C THR A 217 -2.41 0.80 27.43
N SER A 218 -3.68 0.51 27.69
CA SER A 218 -4.11 -0.38 28.77
C SER A 218 -4.81 -1.62 28.22
N GLY A 219 -4.59 -2.75 28.90
CA GLY A 219 -5.18 -4.03 28.51
C GLY A 219 -4.61 -4.58 27.21
N GLN A 220 -5.20 -5.68 26.75
CA GLN A 220 -4.85 -6.27 25.47
C GLN A 220 -5.76 -5.68 24.38
N GLN A 221 -5.29 -5.58 23.14
CA GLN A 221 -6.03 -5.03 22.00
C GLN A 221 -5.66 -5.80 20.73
N ASN A 222 -6.65 -6.23 19.95
CA ASN A 222 -6.41 -6.99 18.71
C ASN A 222 -6.49 -6.07 17.49
N ILE A 223 -5.43 -6.06 16.67
CA ILE A 223 -5.31 -5.18 15.50
C ILE A 223 -5.77 -5.91 14.24
N LEU A 224 -5.14 -7.05 13.92
CA LEU A 224 -5.39 -7.79 12.70
C LEU A 224 -5.06 -9.27 12.93
N GLY A 225 -5.93 -10.16 12.48
CA GLY A 225 -5.63 -11.58 12.47
C GLY A 225 -6.81 -12.47 12.11
N LYS A 226 -6.59 -13.78 12.24
CA LYS A 226 -7.58 -14.83 11.98
C LYS A 226 -7.48 -15.88 13.07
N GLY A 227 -8.61 -16.29 13.61
CA GLY A 227 -8.64 -17.23 14.73
C GLY A 227 -9.99 -17.22 15.45
N ALA A 228 -10.16 -18.13 16.40
CA ALA A 228 -11.47 -18.43 17.00
C ALA A 228 -12.23 -17.23 17.58
N GLU A 229 -13.51 -17.12 17.21
CA GLU A 229 -14.51 -16.18 17.77
C GLU A 229 -14.86 -16.47 19.26
N ASN A 230 -14.50 -17.66 19.72
CA ASN A 230 -15.09 -18.31 20.89
C ASN A 230 -14.18 -18.37 22.13
N TYR A 231 -13.00 -17.73 22.12
CA TYR A 231 -12.07 -17.79 23.26
C TYR A 231 -11.68 -16.45 23.87
N SER A 232 -11.83 -16.42 25.20
CA SER A 232 -10.88 -15.72 26.07
C SER A 232 -9.48 -16.29 25.80
N PHE A 233 -8.54 -15.48 25.32
CA PHE A 233 -7.14 -15.88 25.12
C PHE A 233 -6.38 -16.05 26.46
N TRP A 234 -6.93 -16.85 27.37
CA TRP A 234 -6.36 -17.22 28.67
C TRP A 234 -6.58 -18.69 29.05
N PHE A 235 -7.13 -19.54 28.19
CA PHE A 235 -7.28 -20.96 28.52
C PHE A 235 -6.81 -21.87 27.40
N TRP A 236 -5.88 -22.75 27.76
CA TRP A 236 -5.40 -23.91 27.02
C TRP A 236 -6.55 -24.88 26.73
N THR A 237 -7.35 -24.55 25.75
CA THR A 237 -8.40 -25.45 25.27
C THR A 237 -7.96 -25.99 23.95
N GLN A 238 -7.69 -27.29 23.97
CA GLN A 238 -7.29 -28.04 22.80
C GLN A 238 -8.27 -27.78 21.64
N ASN A 239 -7.75 -27.56 20.43
CA ASN A 239 -8.42 -27.64 19.11
C ASN A 239 -8.64 -26.37 18.26
N ASP A 240 -8.18 -25.18 18.65
CA ASP A 240 -8.37 -23.97 17.82
C ASP A 240 -7.04 -23.33 17.37
N ASP A 241 -6.94 -23.07 16.06
CA ASP A 241 -5.79 -22.45 15.42
C ASP A 241 -6.01 -20.94 15.25
N GLY A 242 -4.95 -20.15 15.28
CA GLY A 242 -5.05 -18.72 15.02
C GLY A 242 -3.73 -17.98 15.00
N TYR A 243 -3.74 -16.79 14.39
CA TYR A 243 -2.60 -15.89 14.32
C TYR A 243 -3.08 -14.43 14.30
N PHE A 244 -2.38 -13.54 15.00
CA PHE A 244 -2.73 -12.12 15.02
C PHE A 244 -1.60 -11.23 15.53
N ILE A 245 -1.70 -9.94 15.23
CA ILE A 245 -0.95 -8.86 15.87
C ILE A 245 -1.87 -8.05 16.77
N GLY A 246 -1.32 -7.54 17.88
CA GLY A 246 -2.06 -6.79 18.88
C GLY A 246 -1.17 -5.96 19.80
N LEU A 247 -1.79 -5.27 20.76
CA LEU A 247 -1.11 -4.55 21.84
C LEU A 247 -1.42 -5.20 23.18
N ASN A 248 -0.44 -5.29 24.07
CA ASN A 248 -0.62 -5.64 25.47
C ASN A 248 0.00 -4.54 26.33
N GLY A 249 -0.86 -3.68 26.87
CA GLY A 249 -0.45 -2.45 27.51
C GLY A 249 0.25 -1.53 26.50
N GLN A 250 1.52 -1.23 26.76
CA GLN A 250 2.35 -0.37 25.91
C GLN A 250 3.12 -1.16 24.85
N ASN A 251 3.10 -2.48 24.82
CA ASN A 251 3.92 -3.25 23.88
C ASN A 251 3.07 -3.86 22.77
N ALA A 252 3.60 -3.86 21.55
CA ALA A 252 3.03 -4.63 20.46
C ALA A 252 3.43 -6.11 20.59
N PHE A 253 2.60 -7.01 20.09
CA PHE A 253 2.93 -8.42 20.04
C PHE A 253 2.37 -9.08 18.79
N ILE A 254 2.98 -10.21 18.43
CA ILE A 254 2.45 -11.20 17.49
C ILE A 254 2.24 -12.50 18.25
N GLU A 255 1.17 -13.21 17.92
CA GLU A 255 0.84 -14.49 18.53
C GLU A 255 0.37 -15.50 17.49
N VAL A 256 0.69 -16.78 17.74
CA VAL A 256 0.24 -17.94 16.94
C VAL A 256 -0.14 -19.10 17.85
N PHE A 257 -1.19 -19.83 17.45
CA PHE A 257 -1.71 -21.02 18.12
C PHE A 257 -2.09 -22.11 17.09
N ASP A 258 -1.81 -23.38 17.39
CA ASP A 258 -2.11 -24.56 16.54
C ASP A 258 -3.11 -25.54 17.23
N GLY A 259 -3.90 -25.01 18.15
CA GLY A 259 -4.81 -25.79 18.98
C GLY A 259 -4.14 -26.66 20.05
N ASN A 260 -2.81 -26.79 20.10
CA ASN A 260 -2.09 -27.56 21.13
C ASN A 260 -0.96 -26.77 21.79
N ASN A 261 -0.45 -25.75 21.13
CA ASN A 261 0.68 -24.92 21.51
C ASN A 261 0.35 -23.45 21.21
N GLY A 262 1.00 -22.54 21.94
CA GLY A 262 0.88 -21.10 21.76
C GLY A 262 2.24 -20.43 21.85
N LYS A 263 2.49 -19.43 21.01
CA LYS A 263 3.75 -18.67 21.04
C LYS A 263 3.49 -17.19 20.78
N THR A 264 4.15 -16.36 21.58
CA THR A 264 4.04 -14.90 21.50
C THR A 264 5.45 -14.30 21.37
N ALA A 265 5.62 -13.32 20.49
CA ALA A 265 6.76 -12.40 20.52
C ALA A 265 6.25 -10.99 20.86
N THR A 266 6.90 -10.30 21.79
CA THR A 266 6.49 -8.98 22.29
C THR A 266 7.59 -7.96 22.04
N SER A 267 7.22 -6.76 21.60
CA SER A 267 8.13 -5.65 21.35
C SER A 267 8.74 -5.12 22.65
N VAL A 268 9.86 -4.41 22.54
CA VAL A 268 10.51 -3.74 23.68
C VAL A 268 10.17 -2.26 23.74
N THR A 269 9.83 -1.66 22.60
CA THR A 269 9.33 -0.29 22.50
C THR A 269 7.99 -0.18 23.24
N ASN A 270 7.92 0.82 24.11
CA ASN A 270 6.71 1.23 24.79
C ASN A 270 5.99 2.27 23.92
N LEU A 271 4.89 1.85 23.30
CA LEU A 271 4.00 2.69 22.54
C LEU A 271 3.29 3.68 23.47
N SER A 272 3.04 4.87 22.95
CA SER A 272 2.19 5.89 23.59
C SER A 272 0.86 5.99 22.84
N ALA A 273 -0.20 6.33 23.56
CA ALA A 273 -1.49 6.61 22.94
C ALA A 273 -1.42 7.87 22.07
N ASN A 274 -2.29 7.96 21.06
CA ASN A 274 -2.41 9.09 20.14
C ASN A 274 -1.16 9.32 19.25
N ILE A 275 -0.41 8.26 18.96
CA ILE A 275 0.76 8.26 18.07
C ILE A 275 0.63 7.07 17.10
N TRP A 276 0.86 7.34 15.81
CA TRP A 276 0.92 6.29 14.79
C TRP A 276 2.19 5.45 14.93
N TYR A 277 2.01 4.14 14.98
CA TYR A 277 3.08 3.14 14.90
C TYR A 277 2.79 2.17 13.77
N TYR A 278 3.83 1.79 13.03
CA TYR A 278 3.74 0.71 12.06
C TYR A 278 4.11 -0.61 12.73
N ILE A 279 3.14 -1.51 12.88
CA ILE A 279 3.31 -2.78 13.56
C ILE A 279 3.33 -3.88 12.51
N THR A 280 4.42 -4.66 12.49
CA THR A 280 4.58 -5.79 11.59
C THR A 280 4.94 -7.03 12.39
N GLY A 281 4.17 -8.10 12.24
CA GLY A 281 4.46 -9.40 12.83
C GLY A 281 4.64 -10.43 11.73
N GLN A 282 5.61 -11.34 11.86
CA GLN A 282 5.76 -12.44 10.92
C GLN A 282 6.17 -13.76 11.57
N LYS A 283 5.84 -14.84 10.88
CA LYS A 283 6.40 -16.17 11.11
C LYS A 283 7.38 -16.52 9.99
N ILE A 284 8.62 -16.83 10.36
CA ILE A 284 9.70 -17.19 9.45
C ILE A 284 10.42 -18.47 9.95
N GLY A 285 10.16 -19.59 9.28
CA GLY A 285 10.69 -20.89 9.70
C GLY A 285 10.27 -21.23 11.14
N ASP A 286 11.24 -21.39 12.04
CA ASP A 286 11.00 -21.67 13.46
C ASP A 286 10.77 -20.42 14.31
N TYR A 287 10.76 -19.22 13.73
CA TYR A 287 10.72 -17.96 14.46
C TYR A 287 9.42 -17.21 14.29
N LEU A 288 8.91 -16.63 15.39
CA LEU A 288 8.01 -15.49 15.36
C LEU A 288 8.81 -14.22 15.62
N GLN A 289 8.50 -13.17 14.84
CA GLN A 289 9.18 -11.88 14.90
C GLN A 289 8.17 -10.75 14.93
N ILE A 290 8.42 -9.73 15.75
CA ILE A 290 7.63 -8.50 15.81
C ILE A 290 8.55 -7.31 15.56
N TYR A 291 8.05 -6.36 14.79
CA TYR A 291 8.70 -5.15 14.38
C TYR A 291 7.83 -3.95 14.75
N VAL A 292 8.46 -2.87 15.15
CA VAL A 292 7.82 -1.58 15.38
C VAL A 292 8.57 -0.54 14.56
N ASN A 293 7.85 0.25 13.76
CA ASN A 293 8.40 1.32 12.94
C ASN A 293 9.56 0.85 12.03
N GLY A 294 9.38 -0.31 11.41
CA GLY A 294 10.35 -0.89 10.50
C GLY A 294 11.45 -1.72 11.18
N SER A 295 11.67 -1.58 12.49
CA SER A 295 12.78 -2.21 13.21
C SER A 295 12.39 -3.51 13.90
N LEU A 296 13.20 -4.56 13.77
CA LEU A 296 13.01 -5.82 14.52
C LEU A 296 13.19 -5.58 16.02
N GLU A 297 12.18 -5.97 16.79
CA GLU A 297 12.12 -5.70 18.23
C GLU A 297 12.24 -6.98 19.07
N SER A 298 11.72 -8.10 18.56
CA SER A 298 11.83 -9.39 19.22
C SER A 298 11.74 -10.55 18.23
N SER A 299 12.44 -11.64 18.55
CA SER A 299 12.45 -12.88 17.78
C SER A 299 12.48 -14.07 18.73
N VAL A 300 11.46 -14.92 18.67
CA VAL A 300 11.32 -16.11 19.53
C VAL A 300 11.23 -17.36 18.67
N SER A 301 11.94 -18.42 19.05
CA SER A 301 11.94 -19.69 18.32
C SER A 301 10.92 -20.70 18.87
N GLY A 302 10.75 -21.83 18.20
CA GLY A 302 9.88 -22.93 18.60
C GLY A 302 8.49 -22.90 17.98
N VAL A 303 8.34 -22.37 16.77
CA VAL A 303 7.07 -22.36 16.01
C VAL A 303 7.11 -23.19 14.72
N ILE A 304 8.17 -23.96 14.47
CA ILE A 304 8.35 -24.70 13.20
C ILE A 304 7.21 -25.69 12.88
N ASN A 305 6.56 -26.26 13.89
CA ASN A 305 5.51 -27.27 13.73
C ASN A 305 4.08 -26.72 13.93
N TYR A 306 3.92 -25.41 14.06
CA TYR A 306 2.59 -24.82 14.22
C TYR A 306 1.88 -24.90 12.87
N ASP A 307 0.80 -25.69 12.82
CA ASP A 307 -0.01 -25.89 11.63
C ASP A 307 -1.31 -25.08 11.74
N LEU A 308 -1.46 -24.09 10.86
CA LEU A 308 -2.64 -23.23 10.75
C LEU A 308 -3.61 -23.72 9.66
N SER A 309 -3.60 -25.02 9.33
CA SER A 309 -4.50 -25.58 8.32
C SER A 309 -5.97 -25.60 8.76
N ARG A 310 -6.26 -25.56 10.07
CA ARG A 310 -7.63 -25.61 10.62
C ARG A 310 -8.13 -24.25 11.12
N VAL A 311 -7.45 -23.16 10.75
CA VAL A 311 -7.89 -21.79 11.02
C VAL A 311 -9.15 -21.43 10.18
N ASP A 312 -9.47 -22.27 9.18
CA ASP A 312 -10.65 -22.22 8.31
C ASP A 312 -11.99 -22.38 9.02
N LYS A 313 -12.00 -22.65 10.32
CA LYS A 313 -13.23 -22.68 11.11
C LYS A 313 -13.71 -21.29 11.52
N ASN A 314 -12.89 -20.26 11.36
CA ASN A 314 -13.10 -18.96 11.99
C ASN A 314 -12.79 -17.79 11.03
N PRO A 315 -13.56 -16.69 11.04
CA PRO A 315 -13.28 -15.54 10.20
C PRO A 315 -11.97 -14.82 10.55
N ALA A 316 -11.52 -13.97 9.61
CA ALA A 316 -10.46 -13.00 9.82
C ALA A 316 -11.07 -11.62 10.16
N TYR A 317 -10.35 -10.82 10.93
CA TYR A 317 -10.83 -9.53 11.44
C TYR A 317 -9.76 -8.44 11.43
N ILE A 318 -10.17 -7.20 11.16
CA ILE A 318 -9.42 -5.97 11.44
C ILE A 318 -10.15 -5.20 12.53
N GLY A 319 -9.45 -4.89 13.63
CA GLY A 319 -10.03 -4.42 14.87
C GLY A 319 -10.99 -5.48 15.44
N ILE A 320 -10.71 -6.04 16.61
CA ILE A 320 -11.67 -6.82 17.43
C ILE A 320 -12.45 -7.96 16.73
N GLY A 321 -12.12 -9.21 17.05
CA GLY A 321 -13.10 -10.30 16.92
C GLY A 321 -14.27 -10.08 17.90
N ARG A 322 -15.50 -10.09 17.39
CA ARG A 322 -16.75 -10.13 18.18
C ARG A 322 -16.60 -10.95 19.46
N TYR A 323 -16.84 -10.34 20.63
CA TYR A 323 -17.01 -11.06 21.89
C TYR A 323 -18.39 -11.77 21.86
N ILE A 324 -18.41 -13.10 21.82
CA ILE A 324 -19.55 -13.87 22.34
C ILE A 324 -19.08 -14.52 23.64
N ASP A 325 -19.58 -14.03 24.77
CA ASP A 325 -19.42 -14.73 26.03
C ASP A 325 -20.07 -16.12 25.95
N PHE A 326 -19.34 -17.18 26.29
CA PHE A 326 -19.92 -18.52 26.51
C PHE A 326 -20.91 -18.55 27.68
N PHE A 327 -20.88 -17.54 28.57
CA PHE A 327 -21.70 -17.48 29.79
C PHE A 327 -22.81 -16.41 29.76
N GLY A 328 -23.08 -15.78 28.61
CA GLY A 328 -24.20 -14.85 28.47
C GLY A 328 -24.07 -13.57 29.33
N GLY A 329 -22.85 -13.16 29.69
CA GLY A 329 -22.56 -11.91 30.39
C GLY A 329 -21.99 -10.84 29.45
N ASN A 330 -22.57 -9.64 29.45
CA ASN A 330 -22.13 -8.52 28.61
C ASN A 330 -20.83 -7.81 29.11
N ASN A 331 -19.87 -8.53 29.70
CA ASN A 331 -18.91 -7.91 30.63
C ASN A 331 -17.40 -7.99 30.30
N PHE A 332 -16.96 -8.32 29.08
CA PHE A 332 -15.53 -8.28 28.75
C PHE A 332 -15.20 -7.36 27.56
N PRO A 333 -15.12 -6.03 27.78
CA PRO A 333 -14.61 -5.05 26.81
C PRO A 333 -13.07 -5.05 26.65
N TYR A 334 -12.34 -6.04 27.18
CA TYR A 334 -10.90 -5.91 27.49
C TYR A 334 -9.91 -6.24 26.36
N ARG A 335 -10.39 -6.56 25.16
CA ARG A 335 -9.54 -6.93 24.01
C ARG A 335 -9.84 -6.14 22.75
N SER A 336 -10.72 -5.17 22.91
CA SER A 336 -11.16 -4.26 21.89
C SER A 336 -10.01 -3.31 21.52
N PHE A 337 -9.62 -3.23 20.25
CA PHE A 337 -8.74 -2.16 19.81
C PHE A 337 -9.50 -0.85 19.89
N GLY A 338 -9.01 0.07 20.71
CA GLY A 338 -9.49 1.43 20.78
C GLY A 338 -8.46 2.33 20.09
N GLY A 339 -8.88 3.01 19.02
CA GLY A 339 -8.00 3.87 18.24
C GLY A 339 -8.37 3.92 16.77
N ASP A 340 -7.40 4.32 15.96
CA ASP A 340 -7.45 4.31 14.51
C ASP A 340 -6.52 3.21 13.96
N ILE A 341 -6.98 2.49 12.93
CA ILE A 341 -6.19 1.55 12.13
C ILE A 341 -6.22 2.00 10.68
N ASP A 342 -5.09 1.85 10.01
CA ASP A 342 -4.90 2.16 8.60
C ASP A 342 -3.94 1.13 7.96
N GLU A 343 -4.04 0.94 6.64
CA GLU A 343 -3.13 0.10 5.83
C GLU A 343 -2.93 -1.33 6.37
N ALA A 344 -4.02 -2.02 6.66
CA ALA A 344 -3.95 -3.41 7.11
C ALA A 344 -3.56 -4.34 5.96
N ARG A 345 -2.62 -5.26 6.19
CA ARG A 345 -2.12 -6.18 5.16
C ARG A 345 -1.85 -7.57 5.71
N ILE A 346 -2.11 -8.57 4.88
CA ILE A 346 -1.72 -9.97 5.09
C ILE A 346 -0.90 -10.45 3.89
N VAL A 347 0.25 -11.06 4.15
CA VAL A 347 1.22 -11.53 3.14
C VAL A 347 1.57 -13.01 3.39
N HIS A 348 1.60 -13.84 2.35
CA HIS A 348 1.88 -15.30 2.45
C HIS A 348 3.37 -15.68 2.48
N THR A 349 4.25 -14.71 2.74
CA THR A 349 5.67 -14.95 2.98
C THR A 349 6.12 -14.14 4.17
N ALA A 350 7.24 -14.54 4.77
CA ALA A 350 8.00 -13.65 5.62
C ALA A 350 8.65 -12.56 4.75
N LEU A 351 8.48 -11.29 5.14
CA LEU A 351 9.13 -10.16 4.51
C LEU A 351 10.55 -9.98 5.05
N SER A 352 11.46 -9.53 4.20
CA SER A 352 12.82 -9.17 4.65
C SER A 352 12.79 -7.92 5.55
N GLN A 353 13.77 -7.79 6.44
CA GLN A 353 13.96 -6.59 7.26
C GLN A 353 14.06 -5.32 6.41
N GLU A 354 14.72 -5.41 5.25
CA GLU A 354 14.86 -4.33 4.29
C GLU A 354 13.50 -3.90 3.71
N TRP A 355 12.64 -4.86 3.37
CA TRP A 355 11.28 -4.60 2.88
C TRP A 355 10.43 -3.87 3.92
N ILE A 356 10.38 -4.40 5.15
CA ILE A 356 9.59 -3.85 6.26
C ILE A 356 10.04 -2.43 6.60
N GLN A 357 11.36 -2.20 6.65
CA GLN A 357 11.91 -0.86 6.89
C GLN A 357 11.67 0.09 5.71
N THR A 358 11.68 -0.40 4.46
CA THR A 358 11.37 0.42 3.28
C THR A 358 9.90 0.83 3.26
N GLU A 359 8.97 -0.07 3.61
CA GLU A 359 7.55 0.25 3.78
C GLU A 359 7.38 1.36 4.83
N TYR A 360 7.99 1.21 6.01
CA TYR A 360 7.95 2.25 7.03
C TYR A 360 8.53 3.59 6.56
N ASN A 361 9.73 3.61 5.96
CA ASN A 361 10.37 4.84 5.49
C ASN A 361 9.48 5.56 4.46
N ASN A 362 8.89 4.80 3.53
CA ASN A 362 8.03 5.35 2.49
C ASN A 362 6.70 5.88 3.05
N GLN A 363 6.07 5.16 3.96
CA GLN A 363 4.72 5.48 4.45
C GLN A 363 4.72 6.52 5.57
N SER A 364 5.76 6.52 6.43
CA SER A 364 5.89 7.46 7.54
C SER A 364 6.21 8.90 7.09
N ASN A 365 6.90 9.04 5.96
CA ASN A 365 7.24 10.34 5.37
C ASN A 365 7.39 10.24 3.84
N PRO A 366 6.27 10.14 3.10
CA PRO A 366 6.30 9.91 1.64
C PRO A 366 7.08 10.99 0.90
N SER A 367 6.98 12.24 1.36
CA SER A 367 7.66 13.39 0.76
C SER A 367 9.20 13.35 0.81
N ALA A 368 9.77 12.59 1.75
CA ALA A 368 11.22 12.38 1.84
C ALA A 368 11.69 11.19 0.99
N PHE A 369 10.77 10.30 0.58
CA PHE A 369 11.08 9.06 -0.15
C PHE A 369 11.44 9.30 -1.61
N TYR A 370 10.94 10.37 -2.21
CA TYR A 370 11.22 10.75 -3.59
C TYR A 370 11.27 12.27 -3.78
N ILE A 371 11.80 12.69 -4.92
CA ILE A 371 11.74 14.08 -5.39
C ILE A 371 10.89 14.14 -6.65
N ALA A 372 9.82 14.94 -6.62
CA ALA A 372 9.03 15.25 -7.80
C ALA A 372 9.63 16.44 -8.55
N GLY A 373 9.92 16.26 -9.83
CA GLY A 373 10.44 17.30 -10.72
C GLY A 373 9.37 18.27 -11.21
N SER A 374 9.80 19.26 -12.01
CA SER A 374 8.89 20.18 -12.70
C SER A 374 8.03 19.45 -13.74
N THR A 375 6.86 20.00 -14.04
CA THR A 375 6.01 19.50 -15.12
C THR A 375 6.64 19.76 -16.48
N GLU A 376 6.77 18.71 -17.27
CA GLU A 376 7.06 18.76 -18.70
C GLU A 376 5.75 18.75 -19.48
N ALA A 377 5.64 19.57 -20.53
CA ALA A 377 4.50 19.55 -21.45
C ALA A 377 4.92 18.97 -22.81
N VAL A 378 4.02 18.21 -23.43
CA VAL A 378 4.26 17.68 -24.78
C VAL A 378 4.41 18.83 -25.78
N ALA A 379 5.48 18.81 -26.58
CA ALA A 379 5.68 19.79 -27.63
C ALA A 379 4.63 19.59 -28.73
N ARG A 380 3.66 20.51 -28.83
CA ARG A 380 2.76 20.55 -29.98
C ARG A 380 3.40 21.41 -31.06
N TYR A 381 3.80 20.80 -32.19
CA TYR A 381 4.14 21.56 -33.38
C TYR A 381 2.88 22.26 -33.88
N ALA A 382 2.80 23.58 -33.68
CA ALA A 382 1.84 24.40 -34.39
C ALA A 382 2.28 24.45 -35.86
N ILE A 383 1.61 23.69 -36.73
CA ILE A 383 1.67 23.96 -38.17
C ILE A 383 0.96 25.30 -38.34
N LYS A 384 1.71 26.41 -38.31
CA LYS A 384 1.21 27.64 -38.94
C LYS A 384 0.99 27.28 -40.40
N SER A 385 -0.26 27.18 -40.82
CA SER A 385 -0.62 27.24 -42.23
C SER A 385 -0.15 28.61 -42.73
N GLY A 386 1.12 28.69 -43.13
CA GLY A 386 1.62 29.85 -43.84
C GLY A 386 0.80 29.96 -45.11
N ASN A 387 0.04 31.05 -45.24
CA ASN A 387 -0.53 31.45 -46.51
C ASN A 387 0.63 31.64 -47.47
N TRP A 388 0.89 30.61 -48.28
CA TRP A 388 1.70 30.72 -49.49
C TRP A 388 0.87 31.40 -50.56
N ASN A 389 0.47 32.64 -50.32
CA ASN A 389 -0.11 33.52 -51.30
C ASN A 389 0.51 34.89 -51.10
N ASP A 390 1.64 35.12 -51.76
CA ASP A 390 1.91 36.36 -52.50
C ASP A 390 3.25 36.26 -53.26
N PRO A 391 3.43 36.92 -54.41
CA PRO A 391 2.46 37.28 -55.47
C PRO A 391 2.65 36.48 -56.77
#